data_AF-A0A7C4F2Q6-F1
#
_entry.id   AF-A0A7C4F2Q6-F1
#
_cell.length_a   1.000
_cell.length_b   1.000
_cell.length_c   1.000
_cell.angle_alpha   90.00
_cell.angle_beta   90.00
_cell.angle_gamma   90.00
#
_symmetry.space_group_name_H-M   'P 1'
#
loop_
_entity.id
_entity.type
_entity.pdbx_description
1 polymer ?
#
loop_
_entity_poly.entity_id
_entity_poly.type
_entity_poly.pdbx_seq_one_letter_code
_entity_poly.pdbx_strand_id
1 'polypeptide(L)'
;MRKIHPGDIHAGDNELFEYFRILGSRTDGGNYFCFHIFYFFIYHRATAHSTLRAQRHGAPVPVAAKMCFQTGATIYPRAMPRQLPKSMPSASFFVAVKSPTHRNKALRLSDEHDSLARHLPLEYNARMRFSALTLGMAFSVATIAGLGIWLFLIFRPSQTGWSDTDQAIIAFPRGTITAEVASSTLKQYRGLSGHAPLAKDTGMLFVFGNAHKYPFVMRGMTFPLDFIWLVDNRVADIDENIPPPTPGKSAQIVEPREPITMVLEVPAGTINRLAIHVGDSVAITQEKTTK
;
A
#
# COMPACT_ATOMS: atom_id res chain seq x y z
N MET A 1 -9.80 31.43 26.52
CA MET A 1 -10.12 30.21 25.74
C MET A 1 -10.20 30.60 24.27
N ARG A 2 -9.21 30.20 23.46
CA ARG A 2 -9.08 30.58 22.05
C ARG A 2 -9.83 29.55 21.20
N LYS A 3 -10.77 30.00 20.35
CA LYS A 3 -11.57 29.14 19.46
C LYS A 3 -10.66 28.53 18.38
N ILE A 4 -10.70 27.21 18.26
CA ILE A 4 -10.04 26.44 17.19
C ILE A 4 -10.93 26.53 15.94
N HIS A 5 -10.36 26.93 14.80
CA HIS A 5 -11.03 26.94 13.51
C HIS A 5 -10.87 25.57 12.82
N PRO A 6 -11.82 25.14 11.98
CA PRO A 6 -11.74 23.90 11.21
C PRO A 6 -10.74 24.08 10.04
N GLY A 7 -9.46 24.13 10.39
CA GLY A 7 -8.31 24.25 9.49
C GLY A 7 -7.02 23.74 10.14
N ASP A 8 -7.02 23.45 11.44
CA ASP A 8 -5.88 22.96 12.21
C ASP A 8 -5.76 21.42 12.15
N ILE A 9 -5.84 20.83 10.96
CA ILE A 9 -5.50 19.42 10.75
C ILE A 9 -4.10 19.38 10.15
N HIS A 10 -3.13 19.09 11.00
CA HIS A 10 -1.73 18.91 10.64
C HIS A 10 -1.58 17.97 9.43
N ALA A 11 -0.90 18.45 8.39
CA ALA A 11 -0.36 17.64 7.30
C ALA A 11 0.84 16.80 7.81
N GLY A 12 0.61 15.97 8.82
CA GLY A 12 1.62 15.15 9.49
C GLY A 12 1.43 13.63 9.33
N ASP A 13 0.27 13.17 8.85
CA ASP A 13 -0.11 11.75 8.99
C ASP A 13 -0.05 10.93 7.68
N ASN A 14 0.77 11.33 6.71
CA ASN A 14 0.84 10.64 5.41
C ASN A 14 2.24 10.30 4.91
N GLU A 15 3.27 10.29 5.76
CA GLU A 15 4.61 9.87 5.29
C GLU A 15 4.63 8.40 4.84
N LEU A 16 3.94 7.51 5.56
CA LEU A 16 3.77 6.12 5.14
C LEU A 16 2.89 5.99 3.90
N PHE A 17 1.83 6.79 3.78
CA PHE A 17 0.92 6.74 2.64
C PHE A 17 1.60 7.21 1.34
N GLU A 18 2.36 8.30 1.39
CA GLU A 18 3.15 8.78 0.25
C GLU A 18 4.34 7.85 -0.07
N TYR A 19 4.95 7.24 0.95
CA TYR A 19 5.94 6.18 0.75
C TYR A 19 5.35 4.97 0.01
N PHE A 20 4.16 4.50 0.41
CA PHE A 20 3.46 3.41 -0.28
C PHE A 20 3.00 3.79 -1.69
N ARG A 21 2.63 5.05 -1.93
CA ARG A 21 2.29 5.56 -3.27
C ARG A 21 3.49 5.50 -4.23
N ILE A 22 4.69 5.86 -3.77
CA ILE A 22 5.92 5.85 -4.58
C ILE A 22 6.41 4.41 -4.85
N LEU A 23 6.29 3.50 -3.88
CA LEU A 23 6.58 2.08 -4.10
C LEU A 23 5.64 1.47 -5.17
N GLY A 24 4.39 1.91 -5.23
CA GLY A 24 3.41 1.46 -6.22
C GLY A 24 3.63 1.98 -7.65
N SER A 25 4.46 3.01 -7.86
CA SER A 25 4.72 3.59 -9.19
C SER A 25 6.02 3.10 -9.84
N ARG A 26 6.83 2.27 -9.16
CA ARG A 26 8.09 1.72 -9.68
C ARG A 26 8.03 0.25 -10.10
N THR A 27 6.88 -0.41 -9.98
CA THR A 27 6.73 -1.82 -10.39
C THR A 27 6.07 -1.92 -11.76
N ASP A 28 6.80 -2.42 -12.75
CA ASP A 28 6.25 -2.75 -14.08
C ASP A 28 5.03 -3.67 -13.95
N GLY A 29 3.89 -3.19 -14.46
CA GLY A 29 2.86 -3.96 -15.19
C GLY A 29 2.15 -5.17 -14.57
N GLY A 30 2.53 -5.68 -13.38
CA GLY A 30 2.00 -6.95 -12.86
C GLY A 30 1.41 -6.94 -11.44
N ASN A 31 1.72 -5.94 -10.62
CA ASN A 31 1.44 -5.99 -9.18
C ASN A 31 0.15 -5.30 -8.72
N TYR A 32 -0.59 -4.64 -9.63
CA TYR A 32 -1.87 -4.00 -9.27
C TYR A 32 -2.96 -5.01 -8.90
N PHE A 33 -2.81 -6.29 -9.28
CA PHE A 33 -3.81 -7.33 -9.00
C PHE A 33 -3.82 -7.79 -7.53
N CYS A 34 -2.70 -7.71 -6.81
CA CYS A 34 -2.62 -8.18 -5.41
C CYS A 34 -3.01 -7.13 -4.37
N PHE A 35 -2.86 -5.84 -4.67
CA PHE A 35 -3.21 -4.76 -3.73
C PHE A 35 -4.72 -4.59 -3.54
N HIS A 36 -5.51 -4.81 -4.59
CA HIS A 36 -6.97 -4.75 -4.50
C HIS A 36 -7.56 -5.90 -3.67
N ILE A 37 -6.92 -7.08 -3.69
CA ILE A 37 -7.39 -8.25 -2.93
C ILE A 37 -7.25 -7.99 -1.43
N PHE A 38 -6.14 -7.40 -0.96
CA PHE A 38 -5.91 -7.17 0.47
C PHE A 38 -6.83 -6.08 1.06
N TYR A 39 -7.08 -4.99 0.32
CA TYR A 39 -8.00 -3.95 0.76
C TYR A 39 -9.45 -4.45 0.81
N PHE A 40 -9.85 -5.29 -0.15
CA PHE A 40 -11.15 -5.96 -0.18
C PHE A 40 -11.34 -6.90 1.03
N PHE A 41 -10.33 -7.69 1.39
CA PHE A 41 -10.43 -8.64 2.51
C PHE A 41 -10.44 -7.96 3.90
N ILE A 42 -9.67 -6.89 4.11
CA ILE A 42 -9.68 -6.15 5.39
C ILE A 42 -11.04 -5.43 5.59
N TYR A 43 -11.59 -4.81 4.54
CA TYR A 43 -12.89 -4.15 4.62
C TYR A 43 -14.08 -5.13 4.74
N HIS A 44 -14.03 -6.29 4.08
CA HIS A 44 -15.11 -7.29 4.20
C HIS A 44 -15.11 -8.04 5.54
N ARG A 45 -13.95 -8.22 6.18
CA ARG A 45 -13.89 -8.88 7.49
C ARG A 45 -14.44 -7.98 8.60
N ALA A 46 -14.29 -6.66 8.48
CA ALA A 46 -14.87 -5.69 9.40
C ALA A 46 -16.41 -5.64 9.34
N THR A 47 -17.00 -5.80 8.13
CA THR A 47 -18.46 -5.87 7.94
C THR A 47 -19.07 -7.23 8.34
N ALA A 48 -18.31 -8.32 8.21
CA ALA A 48 -18.75 -9.63 8.70
C ALA A 48 -18.76 -9.74 10.23
N HIS A 49 -17.81 -9.07 10.91
CA HIS A 49 -17.73 -9.12 12.38
C HIS A 49 -18.78 -8.22 13.05
N SER A 50 -19.18 -7.10 12.42
CA SER A 50 -20.24 -6.22 12.92
C SER A 50 -21.64 -6.82 12.76
N THR A 51 -21.90 -7.54 11.66
CA THR A 51 -23.19 -8.23 11.41
C THR A 51 -23.41 -9.43 12.34
N LEU A 52 -22.35 -10.21 12.64
CA LEU A 52 -22.42 -11.32 13.61
C LEU A 52 -22.61 -10.86 15.07
N ARG A 53 -22.18 -9.63 15.42
CA ARG A 53 -22.46 -9.00 16.73
C ARG A 53 -23.87 -8.40 16.78
N ALA A 54 -24.33 -7.89 15.63
CA ALA A 54 -25.70 -7.52 15.27
C ALA A 54 -26.77 -8.52 15.75
N GLN A 55 -26.65 -9.75 15.24
CA GLN A 55 -27.61 -10.84 15.49
C GLN A 55 -27.59 -11.38 16.91
N ARG A 56 -26.47 -11.25 17.63
CA ARG A 56 -26.33 -11.78 19.00
C ARG A 56 -27.05 -10.93 20.06
N HIS A 57 -27.49 -9.72 19.71
CA HIS A 57 -28.13 -8.76 20.63
C HIS A 57 -29.52 -8.28 20.19
N GLY A 58 -30.14 -8.93 19.18
CA GLY A 58 -31.54 -8.66 18.81
C GLY A 58 -31.83 -7.25 18.27
N ALA A 59 -30.81 -6.53 17.77
CA ALA A 59 -31.00 -5.20 17.20
C ALA A 59 -31.56 -5.29 15.76
N PRO A 60 -32.51 -4.42 15.37
CA PRO A 60 -33.03 -4.39 14.01
C PRO A 60 -31.94 -3.96 13.02
N VAL A 61 -31.75 -4.75 11.97
CA VAL A 61 -30.81 -4.48 10.89
C VAL A 61 -31.39 -3.38 9.99
N PRO A 62 -30.66 -2.28 9.70
CA PRO A 62 -31.14 -1.28 8.74
C PRO A 62 -31.21 -1.88 7.32
N VAL A 63 -32.30 -1.57 6.61
CA VAL A 63 -32.71 -2.14 5.32
C VAL A 63 -31.71 -1.91 4.17
N ALA A 64 -30.67 -1.08 4.37
CA ALA A 64 -29.62 -0.85 3.36
C ALA A 64 -28.63 -2.04 3.19
N ALA A 65 -28.62 -3.03 4.07
CA ALA A 65 -27.72 -4.19 3.97
C ALA A 65 -28.28 -5.36 3.14
N LYS A 66 -29.44 -5.19 2.48
CA LYS A 66 -30.13 -6.27 1.75
C LYS A 66 -29.95 -6.27 0.23
N MET A 67 -29.06 -5.43 -0.30
CA MET A 67 -28.78 -5.36 -1.75
C MET A 67 -27.27 -5.28 -2.02
N CYS A 68 -26.58 -6.41 -1.88
CA CYS A 68 -25.47 -6.78 -2.76
C CYS A 68 -25.07 -8.24 -2.48
N PHE A 69 -25.96 -9.17 -2.80
CA PHE A 69 -25.58 -10.58 -2.93
C PHE A 69 -26.41 -11.22 -4.06
N GLN A 70 -26.33 -10.62 -5.25
CA GLN A 70 -26.66 -11.33 -6.48
C GLN A 70 -26.17 -10.51 -7.68
N THR A 71 -25.58 -11.24 -8.62
CA THR A 71 -25.23 -10.89 -9.99
C THR A 71 -24.01 -9.98 -10.22
N GLY A 72 -22.86 -10.62 -10.45
CA GLY A 72 -21.95 -10.16 -11.49
C GLY A 72 -22.56 -10.47 -12.85
N ALA A 73 -22.91 -9.42 -13.60
CA ALA A 73 -23.17 -9.49 -15.03
C ALA A 73 -23.07 -8.08 -15.62
N THR A 74 -22.04 -7.86 -16.43
CA THR A 74 -21.93 -6.75 -17.37
C THR A 74 -23.06 -6.87 -18.41
N ILE A 75 -23.90 -5.85 -18.62
CA ILE A 75 -24.67 -5.57 -19.86
C ILE A 75 -25.26 -4.14 -19.80
N TYR A 76 -25.15 -3.40 -20.92
CA TYR A 76 -25.65 -2.05 -21.19
C TYR A 76 -27.20 -1.91 -21.14
N PRO A 77 -27.76 -0.69 -21.00
CA PRO A 77 -29.19 -0.50 -20.76
C PRO A 77 -30.00 -0.53 -22.05
N ARG A 78 -31.14 -1.24 -22.05
CA ARG A 78 -32.23 -1.01 -23.00
C ARG A 78 -33.59 -1.12 -22.30
N ALA A 79 -34.49 -0.25 -22.74
CA ALA A 79 -35.75 0.16 -22.14
C ALA A 79 -36.78 -0.96 -21.84
N MET A 80 -37.60 -0.71 -20.81
CA MET A 80 -38.85 -1.42 -20.48
C MET A 80 -39.85 -1.43 -21.65
N PRO A 81 -40.81 -2.37 -21.62
CA PRO A 81 -42.18 -1.91 -21.34
C PRO A 81 -42.97 -2.74 -20.33
N ARG A 82 -43.94 -2.02 -19.74
CA ARG A 82 -45.08 -2.42 -18.90
C ARG A 82 -45.87 -3.62 -19.45
N GLN A 83 -46.38 -4.48 -18.57
CA GLN A 83 -47.82 -4.64 -18.29
C GLN A 83 -48.10 -5.74 -17.24
N LEU A 84 -48.95 -5.41 -16.26
CA LEU A 84 -49.65 -6.33 -15.35
C LEU A 84 -51.00 -6.75 -15.95
N PRO A 85 -51.48 -7.97 -15.65
CA PRO A 85 -52.90 -8.23 -15.39
C PRO A 85 -53.07 -8.91 -14.01
N LYS A 86 -53.82 -8.38 -13.04
CA LYS A 86 -55.29 -8.28 -12.82
C LYS A 86 -56.06 -9.62 -12.71
N SER A 87 -56.70 -9.75 -11.53
CA SER A 87 -57.92 -10.48 -11.12
C SER A 87 -57.98 -12.01 -10.94
N MET A 88 -58.09 -12.43 -9.65
CA MET A 88 -59.11 -13.28 -8.95
C MET A 88 -59.78 -14.50 -9.66
N PRO A 89 -60.29 -15.55 -8.95
CA PRO A 89 -60.85 -15.51 -7.58
C PRO A 89 -60.49 -16.69 -6.63
N SER A 90 -60.94 -16.49 -5.39
CA SER A 90 -61.02 -17.41 -4.25
C SER A 90 -61.79 -18.70 -4.56
N ALA A 91 -61.23 -19.85 -4.20
CA ALA A 91 -61.96 -21.10 -4.04
C ALA A 91 -61.61 -21.72 -2.67
N SER A 92 -62.52 -21.56 -1.72
CA SER A 92 -62.54 -22.28 -0.45
C SER A 92 -62.92 -23.74 -0.73
N PHE A 93 -62.01 -24.68 -0.51
CA PHE A 93 -62.31 -26.10 -0.51
C PHE A 93 -62.46 -26.56 0.95
N PHE A 94 -63.71 -26.73 1.38
CA PHE A 94 -64.06 -27.46 2.59
C PHE A 94 -63.99 -28.95 2.26
N VAL A 95 -62.98 -29.66 2.79
CA VAL A 95 -62.99 -31.12 2.85
C VAL A 95 -63.35 -31.51 4.27
N ALA A 96 -64.61 -31.92 4.46
CA ALA A 96 -65.05 -32.60 5.66
C ALA A 96 -64.47 -34.03 5.66
N VAL A 97 -63.38 -34.24 6.41
CA VAL A 97 -62.90 -35.60 6.72
C VAL A 97 -63.50 -36.04 8.04
N LYS A 98 -64.43 -36.97 7.91
CA LYS A 98 -65.06 -37.76 8.97
C LYS A 98 -63.97 -38.46 9.79
N SER A 99 -63.99 -38.26 11.11
CA SER A 99 -63.08 -38.93 12.04
C SER A 99 -63.37 -40.44 12.14
N PRO A 100 -62.34 -41.28 12.13
CA PRO A 100 -62.36 -42.57 12.81
C PRO A 100 -61.43 -42.49 14.02
N THR A 101 -62.03 -42.70 15.18
CA THR A 101 -61.36 -43.05 16.43
C THR A 101 -60.42 -44.24 16.23
N HIS A 102 -59.10 -44.05 16.32
CA HIS A 102 -58.20 -45.17 16.66
C HIS A 102 -56.85 -44.71 17.25
N ARG A 103 -56.72 -44.94 18.56
CA ARG A 103 -55.53 -45.42 19.30
C ARG A 103 -54.13 -45.05 18.77
N ASN A 104 -53.47 -44.16 19.52
CA ASN A 104 -52.05 -44.05 19.82
C ASN A 104 -51.07 -44.95 19.02
N LYS A 105 -50.47 -44.37 17.97
CA LYS A 105 -49.19 -44.82 17.38
C LYS A 105 -48.27 -43.65 17.03
N ALA A 106 -48.42 -42.49 17.67
CA ALA A 106 -47.60 -41.31 17.43
C ALA A 106 -46.31 -41.24 18.31
N LEU A 107 -46.05 -42.26 19.14
CA LEU A 107 -44.93 -42.27 20.10
C LEU A 107 -43.86 -43.33 19.79
N ARG A 108 -43.77 -43.78 18.54
CA ARG A 108 -42.77 -44.78 18.10
C ARG A 108 -42.06 -44.45 16.79
N LEU A 109 -42.19 -43.22 16.30
CA LEU A 109 -41.43 -42.72 15.14
C LEU A 109 -40.40 -41.65 15.54
N SER A 110 -40.52 -41.06 16.74
CA SER A 110 -39.50 -40.16 17.28
C SER A 110 -38.30 -40.91 17.87
N ASP A 111 -38.52 -42.08 18.48
CA ASP A 111 -37.45 -42.83 19.16
C ASP A 111 -36.51 -43.57 18.20
N GLU A 112 -37.00 -44.02 17.04
CA GLU A 112 -36.12 -44.65 16.03
C GLU A 112 -35.23 -43.62 15.33
N HIS A 113 -35.75 -42.41 15.06
CA HIS A 113 -34.95 -41.31 14.51
C HIS A 113 -33.88 -40.82 15.51
N ASP A 114 -34.15 -40.88 16.82
CA ASP A 114 -33.19 -40.50 17.87
C ASP A 114 -32.15 -41.58 18.19
N SER A 115 -32.40 -42.83 17.80
CA SER A 115 -31.44 -43.93 17.94
C SER A 115 -30.34 -43.90 16.87
N LEU A 116 -30.67 -43.47 15.65
CA LEU A 116 -29.76 -43.37 14.51
C LEU A 116 -28.76 -42.20 14.63
N ALA A 117 -29.14 -41.10 15.29
CA ALA A 117 -28.25 -39.97 15.52
C ALA A 117 -27.17 -40.23 16.59
N ARG A 118 -27.35 -41.26 17.43
CA ARG A 118 -26.44 -41.60 18.54
C ARG A 118 -25.28 -42.53 18.17
N HIS A 119 -25.19 -42.99 16.93
CA HIS A 119 -24.15 -43.93 16.48
C HIS A 119 -23.28 -43.39 15.33
N LEU A 120 -23.25 -42.07 15.11
CA LEU A 120 -22.24 -41.47 14.26
C LEU A 120 -20.87 -41.61 14.96
N PRO A 121 -19.89 -42.28 14.32
CA PRO A 121 -18.70 -42.76 15.01
C PRO A 121 -17.86 -41.58 15.51
N LEU A 122 -17.45 -41.63 16.78
CA LEU A 122 -16.51 -40.69 17.41
C LEU A 122 -15.21 -40.53 16.60
N GLU A 123 -14.88 -41.51 15.76
CA GLU A 123 -13.77 -41.47 14.80
C GLU A 123 -13.93 -40.40 13.70
N TYR A 124 -15.15 -40.14 13.23
CA TYR A 124 -15.42 -39.18 12.15
C TYR A 124 -15.12 -37.74 12.59
N ASN A 125 -15.50 -37.40 13.82
CA ASN A 125 -15.20 -36.10 14.42
C ASN A 125 -13.69 -35.93 14.71
N ALA A 126 -12.97 -37.01 15.04
CA ALA A 126 -11.53 -36.95 15.23
C ALA A 126 -10.79 -36.68 13.91
N ARG A 127 -11.10 -37.42 12.84
CA ARG A 127 -10.49 -37.24 11.50
C ARG A 127 -10.78 -35.87 10.89
N MET A 128 -12.01 -35.35 11.05
CA MET A 128 -12.34 -33.98 10.61
C MET A 128 -11.61 -32.90 11.41
N ARG A 129 -11.33 -33.13 12.70
CA ARG A 129 -10.53 -32.19 13.52
C ARG A 129 -9.06 -32.21 13.11
N PHE A 130 -8.49 -33.38 12.80
CA PHE A 130 -7.12 -33.48 12.29
C PHE A 130 -6.94 -32.84 10.89
N SER A 131 -7.92 -32.98 10.00
CA SER A 131 -7.87 -32.34 8.68
C SER A 131 -8.07 -30.82 8.74
N ALA A 132 -8.94 -30.32 9.62
CA ALA A 132 -9.11 -28.88 9.84
C ALA A 132 -7.87 -28.23 10.48
N LEU A 133 -7.20 -28.92 11.42
CA LEU A 133 -5.97 -28.44 12.07
C LEU A 133 -4.79 -28.37 11.09
N THR A 134 -4.62 -29.39 10.24
CA THR A 134 -3.54 -29.43 9.25
C THR A 134 -3.71 -28.39 8.15
N LEU A 135 -4.95 -28.20 7.65
CA LEU A 135 -5.26 -27.12 6.71
C LEU A 135 -5.07 -25.73 7.31
N GLY A 136 -5.50 -25.54 8.57
CA GLY A 136 -5.28 -24.28 9.29
C GLY A 136 -3.78 -23.96 9.45
N MET A 137 -2.98 -24.95 9.83
CA MET A 137 -1.53 -24.79 9.98
C MET A 137 -0.83 -24.48 8.66
N ALA A 138 -1.20 -25.18 7.57
CA ALA A 138 -0.66 -24.89 6.24
C ALA A 138 -0.99 -23.47 5.77
N PHE A 139 -2.21 -22.99 6.02
CA PHE A 139 -2.59 -21.61 5.73
C PHE A 139 -1.78 -20.61 6.57
N SER A 140 -1.59 -20.85 7.86
CA SER A 140 -0.75 -20.00 8.71
C SER A 140 0.70 -19.94 8.22
N VAL A 141 1.31 -21.08 7.86
CA VAL A 141 2.67 -21.12 7.30
C VAL A 141 2.75 -20.34 5.99
N ALA A 142 1.78 -20.53 5.08
CA ALA A 142 1.73 -19.79 3.82
C ALA A 142 1.58 -18.28 4.05
N THR A 143 0.78 -17.84 5.03
CA THR A 143 0.64 -16.42 5.36
C THR A 143 1.92 -15.83 5.95
N ILE A 144 2.63 -16.56 6.81
CA ILE A 144 3.90 -16.11 7.39
C ILE A 144 4.99 -16.04 6.31
N ALA A 145 5.08 -17.07 5.46
CA ALA A 145 6.01 -17.07 4.32
C ALA A 145 5.70 -15.94 3.34
N GLY A 146 4.42 -15.72 3.03
CA GLY A 146 3.96 -14.61 2.19
C GLY A 146 4.31 -13.24 2.79
N LEU A 147 4.07 -13.05 4.10
CA LEU A 147 4.46 -11.84 4.82
C LEU A 147 5.98 -11.65 4.81
N GLY A 148 6.75 -12.72 5.03
CA GLY A 148 8.21 -12.70 5.01
C GLY A 148 8.77 -12.32 3.63
N ILE A 149 8.23 -12.90 2.56
CA ILE A 149 8.60 -12.54 1.18
C ILE A 149 8.22 -11.09 0.91
N TRP A 150 7.01 -10.67 1.29
CA TRP A 150 6.55 -9.28 1.10
C TRP A 150 7.45 -8.28 1.84
N LEU A 151 7.80 -8.56 3.09
CA LEU A 151 8.76 -7.78 3.87
C LEU A 151 10.13 -7.76 3.20
N PHE A 152 10.64 -8.91 2.73
CA PHE A 152 11.92 -8.96 2.01
C PHE A 152 11.93 -8.16 0.71
N LEU A 153 10.81 -8.14 -0.02
CA LEU A 153 10.67 -7.35 -1.24
C LEU A 153 10.60 -5.84 -0.96
N ILE A 154 10.06 -5.44 0.19
CA ILE A 154 10.00 -4.04 0.63
C ILE A 154 11.35 -3.59 1.20
N PHE A 155 11.98 -4.43 2.01
CA PHE A 155 13.28 -4.16 2.65
C PHE A 155 14.43 -4.75 1.84
N ARG A 156 14.37 -4.69 0.50
CA ARG A 156 15.52 -5.10 -0.31
C ARG A 156 16.71 -4.22 0.07
N PRO A 157 17.83 -4.79 0.52
CA PRO A 157 19.02 -4.01 0.79
C PRO A 157 19.45 -3.27 -0.49
N SER A 158 20.04 -2.09 -0.32
CA SER A 158 20.61 -1.32 -1.43
C SER A 158 21.62 -2.21 -2.17
N GLN A 159 21.35 -2.48 -3.45
CA GLN A 159 22.22 -3.30 -4.31
C GLN A 159 23.46 -2.51 -4.79
N THR A 160 23.59 -1.26 -4.38
CA THR A 160 24.58 -0.31 -4.88
C THR A 160 25.95 -0.48 -4.24
N GLY A 161 26.07 -1.24 -3.14
CA GLY A 161 27.31 -1.32 -2.35
C GLY A 161 27.55 -0.11 -1.43
N TRP A 162 26.62 0.84 -1.43
CA TRP A 162 26.63 2.03 -0.58
C TRP A 162 25.71 1.85 0.64
N SER A 163 26.15 2.39 1.78
CA SER A 163 25.38 2.50 3.02
C SER A 163 24.99 3.95 3.30
N ASP A 164 23.87 4.14 3.98
CA ASP A 164 23.41 5.46 4.46
C ASP A 164 24.34 6.10 5.50
N THR A 165 25.25 5.31 6.08
CA THR A 165 26.28 5.76 7.01
C THR A 165 27.57 6.20 6.32
N ASP A 166 27.70 5.96 5.02
CA ASP A 166 28.91 6.31 4.28
C ASP A 166 28.96 7.81 3.98
N GLN A 167 30.17 8.27 3.71
CA GLN A 167 30.41 9.54 3.04
C GLN A 167 30.95 9.30 1.63
N ALA A 168 30.65 10.22 0.73
CA ALA A 168 31.20 10.27 -0.60
C ALA A 168 32.05 11.52 -0.76
N ILE A 169 33.26 11.37 -1.29
CA ILE A 169 34.09 12.48 -1.73
C ILE A 169 33.99 12.53 -3.25
N ILE A 170 33.39 13.60 -3.79
CA ILE A 170 33.22 13.83 -5.22
C ILE A 170 34.21 14.92 -5.65
N ALA A 171 35.23 14.52 -6.42
CA ALA A 171 36.20 15.44 -6.98
C ALA A 171 35.78 15.87 -8.39
N PHE A 172 35.59 17.19 -8.55
CA PHE A 172 35.40 17.88 -9.81
C PHE A 172 36.72 18.53 -10.27
N PRO A 173 36.83 19.01 -11.52
CA PRO A 173 38.06 19.62 -12.01
C PRO A 173 38.59 20.81 -11.18
N ARG A 174 37.71 21.53 -10.47
CA ARG A 174 38.04 22.75 -9.73
C ARG A 174 37.70 22.72 -8.24
N GLY A 175 37.39 21.54 -7.69
CA GLY A 175 37.09 21.43 -6.28
C GLY A 175 36.49 20.09 -5.90
N THR A 176 36.26 19.90 -4.61
CA THR A 176 35.78 18.65 -4.05
C THR A 176 34.57 18.92 -3.18
N ILE A 177 33.59 18.02 -3.23
CA ILE A 177 32.40 18.04 -2.37
C ILE A 177 32.41 16.79 -1.50
N THR A 178 32.24 16.97 -0.19
CA THR A 178 32.01 15.87 0.75
C THR A 178 30.50 15.72 0.97
N ALA A 179 29.95 14.57 0.62
CA ALA A 179 28.52 14.34 0.64
C ALA A 179 28.12 13.20 1.57
N GLU A 180 27.03 13.40 2.31
CA GLU A 180 26.34 12.29 2.97
C GLU A 180 25.67 11.39 1.93
N VAL A 181 25.68 10.08 2.13
CA VAL A 181 25.11 9.14 1.17
C VAL A 181 23.66 8.82 1.50
N ALA A 182 22.78 8.91 0.51
CA ALA A 182 21.38 8.47 0.53
C ALA A 182 21.19 7.25 -0.40
N SER A 183 21.36 6.06 0.17
CA SER A 183 21.30 4.77 -0.55
C SER A 183 19.98 4.02 -0.32
N SER A 184 19.36 4.17 0.86
CA SER A 184 18.07 3.55 1.17
C SER A 184 16.90 4.38 0.63
N THR A 185 15.80 3.71 0.30
CA THR A 185 14.58 4.40 -0.15
C THR A 185 14.06 5.41 0.87
N LEU A 186 14.22 5.12 2.17
CA LEU A 186 13.78 6.03 3.24
C LEU A 186 14.65 7.29 3.27
N LYS A 187 15.99 7.15 3.22
CA LYS A 187 16.89 8.30 3.22
C LYS A 187 16.76 9.12 1.93
N GLN A 188 16.57 8.46 0.78
CA GLN A 188 16.28 9.13 -0.49
C GLN A 188 14.95 9.90 -0.46
N TYR A 189 13.89 9.33 0.14
CA TYR A 189 12.59 10.01 0.25
C TYR A 189 12.66 11.24 1.15
N ARG A 190 13.40 11.15 2.25
CA ARG A 190 13.59 12.27 3.18
C ARG A 190 14.48 13.36 2.57
N GLY A 191 15.57 12.97 1.92
CA GLY A 191 16.57 13.90 1.38
C GLY A 191 16.99 14.94 2.43
N LEU A 192 17.08 16.19 1.99
CA LEU A 192 17.41 17.35 2.83
C LEU A 192 16.19 18.02 3.49
N SER A 193 14.99 17.43 3.44
CA SER A 193 13.79 18.01 4.07
C SER A 193 14.03 18.28 5.57
N GLY A 194 13.79 19.52 5.99
CA GLY A 194 13.98 19.95 7.38
C GLY A 194 15.44 20.12 7.82
N HIS A 195 16.41 19.99 6.92
CA HIS A 195 17.81 20.30 7.23
C HIS A 195 18.01 21.82 7.41
N ALA A 196 19.03 22.18 8.20
CA ALA A 196 19.61 23.52 8.15
C ALA A 196 20.40 23.70 6.83
N PRO A 197 20.66 24.95 6.40
CA PRO A 197 21.49 25.22 5.23
C PRO A 197 22.81 24.44 5.31
N LEU A 198 23.16 23.79 4.21
CA LEU A 198 24.38 23.01 4.10
C LEU A 198 25.62 23.92 4.18
N ALA A 199 26.69 23.38 4.75
CA ALA A 199 27.98 24.04 4.76
C ALA A 199 28.55 24.14 3.33
N LYS A 200 29.52 25.04 3.14
CA LYS A 200 30.25 25.11 1.89
C LYS A 200 30.99 23.79 1.65
N ASP A 201 31.03 23.36 0.39
CA ASP A 201 31.72 22.15 -0.06
C ASP A 201 31.16 20.85 0.55
N THR A 202 29.91 20.89 1.02
CA THR A 202 29.16 19.70 1.44
C THR A 202 27.89 19.47 0.60
N GLY A 203 27.38 18.24 0.63
CA GLY A 203 26.20 17.85 -0.14
C GLY A 203 25.52 16.58 0.36
N MET A 204 24.55 16.11 -0.42
CA MET A 204 23.97 14.78 -0.27
C MET A 204 24.02 14.05 -1.61
N LEU A 205 24.59 12.86 -1.63
CA LEU A 205 24.70 11.99 -2.80
C LEU A 205 23.63 10.90 -2.72
N PHE A 206 22.65 10.98 -3.61
CA PHE A 206 21.63 9.95 -3.80
C PHE A 206 22.17 8.90 -4.76
N VAL A 207 22.15 7.63 -4.37
CA VAL A 207 22.69 6.52 -5.18
C VAL A 207 21.61 5.53 -5.55
N PHE A 208 21.43 5.28 -6.84
CA PHE A 208 20.41 4.40 -7.37
C PHE A 208 20.99 3.11 -7.94
N GLY A 209 20.25 2.01 -7.81
CA GLY A 209 20.68 0.69 -8.31
C GLY A 209 20.58 0.51 -9.82
N ASN A 210 19.79 1.34 -10.51
CA ASN A 210 19.58 1.27 -11.94
C ASN A 210 19.65 2.68 -12.55
N ALA A 211 20.03 2.78 -13.82
CA ALA A 211 19.95 4.02 -14.55
C ALA A 211 18.48 4.35 -14.87
N HIS A 212 17.99 5.51 -14.42
CA HIS A 212 16.63 5.98 -14.73
C HIS A 212 16.55 7.51 -14.62
N LYS A 213 15.47 8.09 -15.13
CA LYS A 213 15.13 9.49 -14.85
C LYS A 213 14.44 9.58 -13.50
N TYR A 214 15.14 10.09 -12.50
CA TYR A 214 14.61 10.19 -11.15
C TYR A 214 14.09 11.60 -10.89
N PRO A 215 12.77 11.81 -10.70
CA PRO A 215 12.24 13.11 -10.34
C PRO A 215 12.53 13.43 -8.88
N PHE A 216 12.97 14.65 -8.61
CA PHE A 216 13.18 15.21 -7.29
C PHE A 216 12.20 16.34 -7.03
N VAL A 217 11.95 16.61 -5.75
CA VAL A 217 11.08 17.69 -5.29
C VAL A 217 11.73 18.42 -4.13
N MET A 218 11.59 19.74 -4.07
CA MET A 218 12.08 20.57 -2.97
C MET A 218 11.17 20.52 -1.73
N ARG A 219 10.52 19.38 -1.46
CA ARG A 219 9.54 19.25 -0.37
C ARG A 219 10.21 19.55 0.97
N GLY A 220 9.61 20.42 1.78
CA GLY A 220 10.12 20.73 3.13
C GLY A 220 11.50 21.40 3.16
N MET A 221 11.96 21.95 2.03
CA MET A 221 13.21 22.70 1.95
C MET A 221 13.04 24.14 2.42
N THR A 222 14.10 24.70 3.00
CA THR A 222 14.15 26.08 3.52
C THR A 222 15.24 26.93 2.85
N PHE A 223 16.08 26.33 2.01
CA PHE A 223 17.16 26.99 1.27
C PHE A 223 17.26 26.42 -0.16
N PRO A 224 17.79 27.21 -1.12
CA PRO A 224 17.91 26.77 -2.50
C PRO A 224 19.05 25.76 -2.69
N LEU A 225 18.92 24.91 -3.70
CA LEU A 225 19.89 23.87 -4.04
C LEU A 225 20.28 23.93 -5.51
N ASP A 226 21.49 23.49 -5.79
CA ASP A 226 21.92 23.06 -7.12
C ASP A 226 21.84 21.52 -7.17
N PHE A 227 21.37 20.98 -8.30
CA PHE A 227 21.31 19.55 -8.59
C PHE A 227 22.33 19.21 -9.67
N ILE A 228 23.20 18.25 -9.36
CA ILE A 228 24.19 17.71 -10.30
C ILE A 228 23.83 16.25 -10.56
N TRP A 229 23.38 15.97 -11.78
CA TRP A 229 22.93 14.64 -12.19
C TRP A 229 24.14 13.86 -12.73
N LEU A 230 24.38 12.66 -12.22
CA LEU A 230 25.60 11.89 -12.47
C LEU A 230 25.30 10.51 -13.05
N VAL A 231 26.05 10.15 -14.09
CA VAL A 231 26.03 8.82 -14.71
C VAL A 231 27.45 8.45 -15.10
N ASP A 232 27.86 7.20 -14.85
CA ASP A 232 29.17 6.66 -15.24
C ASP A 232 30.36 7.59 -14.91
N ASN A 233 30.38 8.15 -13.70
CA ASN A 233 31.42 9.09 -13.24
C ASN A 233 31.55 10.35 -14.11
N ARG A 234 30.43 10.82 -14.66
CA ARG A 234 30.33 12.03 -15.46
C ARG A 234 29.10 12.85 -15.06
N VAL A 235 29.19 14.17 -15.21
CA VAL A 235 28.04 15.07 -15.13
C VAL A 235 27.15 14.87 -16.36
N ALA A 236 25.98 14.30 -16.14
CA ALA A 236 24.96 14.03 -17.17
C ALA A 236 24.11 15.27 -17.47
N ASP A 237 23.73 16.00 -16.42
CA ASP A 237 22.88 17.18 -16.50
C ASP A 237 23.10 18.05 -15.26
N ILE A 238 22.59 19.29 -15.28
CA ILE A 238 22.62 20.20 -14.13
C ILE A 238 21.35 21.05 -14.04
N ASP A 239 20.91 21.33 -12.82
CA ASP A 239 19.86 22.31 -12.53
C ASP A 239 20.32 23.25 -11.39
N GLU A 240 20.34 24.55 -11.65
CA GLU A 240 20.91 25.54 -10.75
C GLU A 240 19.85 26.35 -10.01
N ASN A 241 20.18 26.76 -8.77
CA ASN A 241 19.41 27.70 -7.95
C ASN A 241 17.91 27.33 -7.82
N ILE A 242 17.63 26.04 -7.63
CA ILE A 242 16.26 25.57 -7.44
C ILE A 242 15.73 26.10 -6.09
N PRO A 243 14.66 26.91 -6.08
CA PRO A 243 14.20 27.56 -4.88
C PRO A 243 13.37 26.62 -4.00
N PRO A 244 13.27 26.90 -2.68
CA PRO A 244 12.26 26.30 -1.83
C PRO A 244 10.84 26.50 -2.38
N PRO A 245 9.91 25.57 -2.09
CA PRO A 245 8.53 25.69 -2.54
C PRO A 245 7.87 26.92 -1.90
N THR A 246 7.07 27.65 -2.69
CA THR A 246 6.27 28.75 -2.16
C THR A 246 5.17 28.19 -1.24
N PRO A 247 4.94 28.77 -0.06
CA PRO A 247 3.85 28.36 0.83
C PRO A 247 2.51 28.30 0.08
N GLY A 248 1.78 27.18 0.24
CA GLY A 248 0.49 26.96 -0.42
C GLY A 248 0.56 26.54 -1.89
N LYS A 249 1.75 26.36 -2.47
CA LYS A 249 1.93 25.78 -3.81
C LYS A 249 2.55 24.39 -3.74
N SER A 250 2.27 23.57 -4.76
CA SER A 250 2.96 22.29 -4.95
C SER A 250 4.46 22.52 -5.15
N ALA A 251 5.28 21.61 -4.64
CA ALA A 251 6.72 21.65 -4.89
C ALA A 251 7.02 21.48 -6.38
N GLN A 252 8.03 22.20 -6.86
CA GLN A 252 8.57 22.00 -8.20
C GLN A 252 9.15 20.59 -8.32
N ILE A 253 8.88 19.96 -9.46
CA ILE A 253 9.52 18.71 -9.86
C ILE A 253 10.74 19.07 -10.71
N VAL A 254 11.90 18.50 -10.37
CA VAL A 254 13.15 18.62 -11.13
C VAL A 254 13.53 17.23 -11.60
N GLU A 255 13.85 17.07 -12.88
CA GLU A 255 14.18 15.76 -13.46
C GLU A 255 15.31 15.86 -14.49
N PRO A 256 16.18 14.85 -14.59
CA PRO A 256 17.28 14.88 -15.55
C PRO A 256 16.81 14.60 -16.98
N ARG A 257 17.50 15.18 -17.96
CA ARG A 257 17.23 14.94 -19.38
C ARG A 257 17.55 13.53 -19.85
N GLU A 258 18.47 12.85 -19.17
CA GLU A 258 18.89 11.47 -19.47
C GLU A 258 18.84 10.57 -18.23
N PRO A 259 18.82 9.22 -18.40
CA PRO A 259 18.91 8.30 -17.28
C PRO A 259 20.21 8.47 -16.48
N ILE A 260 20.11 8.49 -15.16
CA ILE A 260 21.24 8.68 -14.25
C ILE A 260 21.28 7.59 -13.19
N THR A 261 22.44 7.42 -12.55
CA THR A 261 22.65 6.48 -11.43
C THR A 261 22.86 7.19 -10.10
N MET A 262 23.23 8.48 -10.12
CA MET A 262 23.47 9.26 -8.91
C MET A 262 23.03 10.71 -9.08
N VAL A 263 22.64 11.35 -7.97
CA VAL A 263 22.31 12.79 -7.92
C VAL A 263 23.02 13.39 -6.74
N LEU A 264 23.69 14.51 -6.96
CA LEU A 264 24.36 15.27 -5.92
C LEU A 264 23.62 16.59 -5.71
N GLU A 265 23.00 16.74 -4.54
CA GLU A 265 22.41 18.01 -4.07
C GLU A 265 23.46 18.80 -3.29
N VAL A 266 23.66 20.06 -3.64
CA VAL A 266 24.63 20.98 -2.99
C VAL A 266 24.03 22.37 -2.78
N PRO A 267 24.61 23.21 -1.91
CA PRO A 267 24.16 24.61 -1.77
C PRO A 267 24.11 25.32 -3.12
N ALA A 268 23.05 26.10 -3.36
CA ALA A 268 22.90 26.86 -4.59
C ALA A 268 24.12 27.77 -4.88
N GLY A 269 24.48 27.86 -6.15
CA GLY A 269 25.66 28.59 -6.63
C GLY A 269 26.97 27.79 -6.57
N THR A 270 26.94 26.53 -6.13
CA THR A 270 28.10 25.65 -6.14
C THR A 270 28.54 25.32 -7.57
N ILE A 271 27.58 25.09 -8.47
CA ILE A 271 27.87 24.81 -9.89
C ILE A 271 28.67 25.96 -10.50
N ASN A 272 28.19 27.20 -10.34
CA ASN A 272 28.88 28.39 -10.83
C ASN A 272 30.26 28.58 -10.19
N ARG A 273 30.35 28.43 -8.86
CA ARG A 273 31.59 28.62 -8.10
C ARG A 273 32.69 27.65 -8.51
N LEU A 274 32.33 26.38 -8.73
CA LEU A 274 33.26 25.35 -9.18
C LEU A 274 33.34 25.25 -10.71
N ALA A 275 32.54 26.05 -11.42
CA ALA A 275 32.39 26.04 -12.88
C ALA A 275 32.26 24.60 -13.40
N ILE A 276 31.26 23.88 -12.88
CA ILE A 276 30.89 22.52 -13.25
C ILE A 276 30.05 22.57 -14.52
N HIS A 277 30.39 21.74 -15.50
CA HIS A 277 29.67 21.65 -16.77
C HIS A 277 29.18 20.23 -17.03
N VAL A 278 28.12 20.12 -17.84
CA VAL A 278 27.70 18.84 -18.41
C VAL A 278 28.85 18.25 -19.22
N GLY A 279 29.14 16.97 -18.98
CA GLY A 279 30.26 16.26 -19.59
C GLY A 279 31.53 16.19 -18.74
N ASP A 280 31.62 16.97 -17.65
CA ASP A 280 32.77 16.92 -16.75
C ASP A 280 32.92 15.51 -16.14
N SER A 281 34.15 15.00 -16.12
CA SER A 281 34.47 13.77 -15.39
C SER A 281 34.55 14.06 -13.90
N VAL A 282 34.05 13.11 -13.11
CA VAL A 282 34.10 13.18 -11.64
C VAL A 282 34.77 11.93 -11.09
N ALA A 283 35.55 12.08 -10.02
CA ALA A 283 36.03 10.94 -9.25
C ALA A 283 35.22 10.83 -7.97
N ILE A 284 34.60 9.67 -7.74
CA ILE A 284 33.76 9.42 -6.58
C ILE A 284 34.46 8.40 -5.69
N THR A 285 34.82 8.81 -4.48
CA THR A 285 35.46 7.94 -3.48
C THR A 285 34.49 7.70 -2.33
N GLN A 286 34.28 6.42 -2.00
CA GLN A 286 33.45 6.01 -0.87
C GLN A 286 34.31 5.93 0.40
N GLU A 287 33.96 6.70 1.42
CA GLU A 287 34.53 6.60 2.76
C GLU A 287 33.53 5.90 3.68
N LYS A 288 33.91 4.70 4.13
CA LYS A 288 33.10 3.93 5.07
C LYS A 288 33.29 4.51 6.46
N THR A 289 32.19 4.92 7.09
CA THR A 289 32.22 5.29 8.50
C THR A 289 32.37 4.03 9.34
N THR A 290 33.60 3.69 9.71
CA THR A 290 33.88 2.62 10.69
C THR A 290 33.40 3.12 12.05
N LYS A 291 32.31 2.53 12.55
CA LYS A 291 31.81 2.78 13.90
C LYS A 291 32.42 1.81 14.89
#